data_AF-A0A1B6JYI4-F1
#
_entry.id   AF-A0A1B6JYI4-F1
#
_cell.length_a   1.000
_cell.length_b   1.000
_cell.length_c   1.000
_cell.angle_alpha   90.00
_cell.angle_beta   90.00
_cell.angle_gamma   90.00
#
_symmetry.space_group_name_H-M   'P 1'
#
loop_
_entity.id
_entity.type
_entity.pdbx_description
1 polymer ?
#
loop_
_entity_poly.entity_id
_entity_poly.type
_entity_poly.pdbx_seq_one_letter_code
_entity_poly.pdbx_strand_id
1 'polypeptide(L)'
;KICHSLTNHVAALAMDPVQQSKLQDIIQVARRISIRADDMVRAMYPPLDARLLEARSVALVLSVSHLTLVAQAGTKFHWIEQSIAEMDTHLLVLREAALSQEAACRIQNAMA
;
A
#
# COMPACT_ATOMS: atom_id res chain seq x y z
N LYS A 1 -6.54 -40.63 -19.87
CA LYS A 1 -7.65 -39.68 -20.14
C LYS A 1 -7.76 -38.59 -19.06
N ILE A 2 -7.85 -38.94 -17.76
CA ILE A 2 -7.91 -37.96 -16.65
C ILE A 2 -6.64 -37.08 -16.58
N CYS A 3 -5.43 -37.66 -16.61
CA CYS A 3 -4.20 -36.88 -16.60
C CYS A 3 -4.10 -35.91 -17.79
N HIS A 4 -4.53 -36.36 -18.98
CA HIS A 4 -4.51 -35.51 -20.18
C HIS A 4 -5.54 -34.36 -20.09
N SER A 5 -6.72 -34.63 -19.52
CA SER A 5 -7.72 -33.60 -19.21
C SER A 5 -7.19 -32.59 -18.20
N LEU A 6 -6.55 -33.05 -17.12
CA LEU A 6 -5.89 -32.21 -16.12
C LEU A 6 -4.78 -31.36 -16.72
N THR A 7 -3.92 -31.94 -17.56
CA THR A 7 -2.85 -31.20 -18.25
C THR A 7 -3.44 -30.13 -19.16
N ASN A 8 -4.49 -30.42 -19.92
CA ASN A 8 -5.16 -29.44 -20.78
C ASN A 8 -5.84 -28.35 -19.96
N HIS A 9 -6.43 -28.68 -18.81
CA HIS A 9 -7.06 -27.72 -17.92
C HIS A 9 -6.03 -26.78 -17.29
N VAL A 10 -4.92 -27.31 -16.79
CA VAL A 10 -3.80 -26.52 -16.26
C VAL A 10 -3.15 -25.67 -17.34
N ALA A 11 -2.96 -26.22 -18.55
CA ALA A 11 -2.43 -25.46 -19.69
C ALA A 11 -3.39 -24.34 -20.10
N ALA A 12 -4.70 -24.57 -20.11
CA ALA A 12 -5.70 -23.55 -20.41
C ALA A 12 -5.73 -22.43 -19.35
N LEU A 13 -5.61 -22.77 -18.06
CA LEU A 13 -5.50 -21.79 -16.98
C LEU A 13 -4.19 -20.99 -17.07
N ALA A 14 -3.07 -21.67 -17.36
CA ALA A 14 -1.77 -21.02 -17.51
C ALA A 14 -1.69 -20.11 -18.74
N MET A 15 -2.45 -20.41 -19.80
CA MET A 15 -2.53 -19.64 -21.04
C MET A 15 -3.65 -18.61 -21.04
N ASP A 16 -4.47 -18.52 -19.98
CA ASP A 16 -5.51 -17.50 -19.87
C ASP A 16 -4.84 -16.12 -19.71
N PRO A 17 -4.88 -15.25 -20.74
CA PRO A 17 -4.22 -13.95 -20.71
C PRO A 17 -4.77 -13.04 -19.61
N VAL A 18 -6.01 -13.28 -19.17
CA VAL A 18 -6.65 -12.53 -18.06
C VAL A 18 -6.04 -12.91 -16.71
N GLN A 19 -5.68 -14.19 -16.51
CA GLN A 19 -5.00 -14.61 -15.28
C GLN A 19 -3.55 -14.14 -15.25
N GLN A 20 -2.87 -14.19 -16.40
CA GLN A 20 -1.51 -13.68 -16.53
C GLN A 20 -1.43 -12.16 -16.30
N SER A 21 -2.37 -11.38 -16.85
CA SER A 21 -2.39 -9.92 -16.65
C SER A 21 -2.63 -9.56 -15.18
N LYS A 22 -3.59 -10.22 -14.51
CA LYS A 22 -3.85 -10.03 -13.07
C LYS A 22 -2.63 -10.35 -12.23
N LEU A 23 -1.92 -11.45 -12.53
CA LEU A 23 -0.69 -11.80 -11.81
C LEU A 23 0.40 -10.75 -12.02
N GLN A 24 0.56 -10.21 -13.23
CA GLN A 24 1.48 -9.11 -13.49
C GLN A 24 1.10 -7.84 -12.73
N ASP A 25 -0.19 -7.50 -12.67
CA ASP A 25 -0.68 -6.35 -11.91
C ASP A 25 -0.39 -6.51 -10.41
N ILE A 26 -0.65 -7.70 -9.84
CA ILE A 26 -0.29 -8.02 -8.45
C ILE A 26 1.21 -7.82 -8.20
N ILE A 27 2.07 -8.34 -9.08
CA ILE A 27 3.54 -8.18 -8.97
C ILE A 27 3.93 -6.70 -9.01
N GLN A 28 3.34 -5.91 -9.92
CA GLN A 28 3.64 -4.49 -10.02
C GLN A 28 3.20 -3.72 -8.76
N VAL A 29 2.02 -4.02 -8.23
CA VAL A 29 1.52 -3.38 -7.01
C VAL A 29 2.38 -3.77 -5.81
N ALA A 30 2.76 -5.04 -5.67
CA ALA A 30 3.64 -5.50 -4.61
C ALA A 30 5.00 -4.78 -4.64
N ARG A 31 5.61 -4.59 -5.81
CA ARG A 31 6.84 -3.79 -5.95
C ARG A 31 6.67 -2.34 -5.50
N ARG A 32 5.54 -1.71 -5.84
CA ARG A 32 5.24 -0.34 -5.40
C ARG A 32 5.07 -0.26 -3.88
N ILE A 33 4.50 -1.28 -3.25
CA ILE A 33 4.37 -1.35 -1.79
C ILE A 33 5.77 -1.38 -1.14
N SER A 34 6.68 -2.23 -1.62
CA SER A 34 8.05 -2.28 -1.09
C SER A 34 8.74 -0.92 -1.18
N ILE A 35 8.69 -0.26 -2.35
CA ILE A 35 9.30 1.07 -2.54
C ILE A 35 8.68 2.11 -1.58
N ARG A 36 7.35 2.07 -1.39
CA ARG A 36 6.66 3.03 -0.51
C ARG A 36 6.95 2.78 0.96
N ALA A 37 7.12 1.53 1.37
CA ALA A 37 7.55 1.19 2.72
C ALA A 37 8.97 1.71 2.98
N ASP A 38 9.88 1.52 2.01
CA ASP A 38 11.25 2.06 2.10
C ASP A 38 11.25 3.59 2.18
N ASP A 39 10.42 4.28 1.38
CA ASP A 39 10.27 5.73 1.42
C ASP A 39 9.72 6.24 2.75
N MET A 40 8.75 5.53 3.34
CA MET A 40 8.19 5.84 4.66
C MET A 40 9.26 5.67 5.75
N VAL A 41 9.98 4.55 5.75
CA VAL A 41 11.09 4.29 6.70
C VAL A 41 12.16 5.37 6.58
N ARG A 42 12.50 5.77 5.35
CA ARG A 42 13.43 6.89 5.11
C ARG A 42 12.95 8.21 5.70
N ALA A 43 11.65 8.51 5.60
CA ALA A 43 11.06 9.70 6.18
C ALA A 43 11.07 9.70 7.72
N MET A 44 11.27 8.56 8.37
CA MET A 44 11.39 8.47 9.84
C MET A 44 12.77 8.88 10.35
N TYR A 45 13.79 8.98 9.48
CA TYR A 45 15.13 9.39 9.90
C TYR A 45 15.25 10.92 9.98
N PRO A 46 16.04 11.45 10.93
CA PRO A 46 16.25 12.89 11.06
C PRO A 46 16.86 13.58 9.81
N PRO A 47 16.49 14.84 9.52
CA PRO A 47 15.46 15.64 10.21
C PRO A 47 14.05 15.11 9.90
N LEU A 48 13.29 14.84 10.96
CA LEU A 48 11.96 14.23 10.86
C LEU A 48 10.95 15.30 10.44
N ASP A 49 10.35 15.13 9.26
CA ASP A 49 9.23 15.94 8.78
C ASP A 49 7.94 15.13 8.90
N ALA A 50 7.08 15.50 9.84
CA ALA A 50 5.82 14.80 10.11
C ALA A 50 4.87 14.86 8.91
N ARG A 51 4.90 15.95 8.11
CA ARG A 51 4.08 16.08 6.89
C ARG A 51 4.57 15.12 5.81
N LEU A 52 5.89 15.00 5.65
CA LEU A 52 6.47 14.05 4.72
C LEU A 52 6.14 12.62 5.14
N LEU A 53 6.27 12.30 6.43
CA LEU A 53 5.96 10.99 6.97
C LEU A 53 4.48 10.63 6.79
N GLU A 54 3.56 11.55 7.11
CA GLU A 54 2.12 11.38 6.85
C GLU A 54 1.86 11.06 5.37
N ALA A 55 2.38 11.86 4.45
CA ALA A 55 2.17 11.66 3.02
C ALA A 55 2.70 10.32 2.51
N ARG A 56 3.87 9.87 2.99
CA ARG A 56 4.44 8.56 2.63
C ARG A 56 3.64 7.40 3.22
N SER A 57 3.15 7.53 4.44
CA SER A 57 2.26 6.54 5.07
C SER A 57 0.92 6.41 4.34
N VAL A 58 0.28 7.52 3.95
CA VAL A 58 -0.96 7.51 3.15
C VAL A 58 -0.72 6.83 1.80
N ALA A 59 0.39 7.15 1.14
CA ALA A 59 0.77 6.53 -0.12
C ALA A 59 0.94 5.01 0.01
N LEU A 60 1.51 4.52 1.11
CA LEU A 60 1.65 3.09 1.39
C LEU A 60 0.27 2.43 1.59
N VAL A 61 -0.60 2.98 2.44
CA VAL A 61 -1.96 2.48 2.69
C VAL A 61 -2.76 2.35 1.38
N LEU A 62 -2.71 3.38 0.53
CA LEU A 62 -3.37 3.35 -0.78
C LEU A 62 -2.87 2.24 -1.69
N SER A 63 -1.57 1.91 -1.63
CA SER A 63 -1.00 0.84 -2.45
C SER A 63 -1.38 -0.55 -1.94
N VAL A 64 -1.46 -0.71 -0.61
CA VAL A 64 -1.97 -1.94 0.02
C VAL A 64 -3.46 -2.12 -0.28
N SER A 65 -4.25 -1.05 -0.22
CA SER A 65 -5.67 -1.06 -0.62
C SER A 65 -5.85 -1.40 -2.10
N HIS A 66 -5.00 -0.85 -2.97
CA HIS A 66 -5.02 -1.21 -4.39
C HIS A 66 -4.67 -2.69 -4.63
N LEU A 67 -3.77 -3.27 -3.83
CA LEU A 67 -3.46 -4.69 -3.89
C LEU A 67 -4.70 -5.55 -3.57
N THR A 68 -5.50 -5.18 -2.57
CA THR A 68 -6.72 -5.94 -2.24
C THR A 68 -7.71 -5.91 -3.38
N LEU A 69 -7.85 -4.78 -4.08
CA LEU A 69 -8.73 -4.65 -5.25
C LEU A 69 -8.24 -5.50 -6.43
N VAL A 70 -6.94 -5.47 -6.74
CA VAL A 70 -6.37 -6.24 -7.86
C VAL A 70 -6.36 -7.74 -7.56
N ALA A 71 -6.11 -8.13 -6.31
CA ALA A 71 -6.07 -9.53 -5.89
C ALA A 71 -7.46 -10.16 -5.70
N GLN A 72 -8.54 -9.37 -5.67
CA GLN A 72 -9.90 -9.88 -5.49
C GLN A 72 -10.38 -10.67 -6.72
N ALA A 73 -10.15 -11.98 -6.67
CA ALA A 73 -10.78 -12.98 -7.54
C ALA A 73 -11.93 -13.71 -6.83
N GLY A 74 -12.69 -13.01 -5.98
CA GLY A 74 -13.83 -13.56 -5.23
C GLY A 74 -13.55 -13.90 -3.75
N THR A 75 -12.34 -13.68 -3.25
CA THR A 75 -11.96 -13.87 -1.83
C THR A 75 -11.77 -12.54 -1.12
N LYS A 76 -12.41 -12.37 0.03
CA LYS A 76 -12.18 -11.23 0.94
C LYS A 76 -10.97 -11.52 1.82
N PHE A 77 -9.96 -10.67 1.77
CA PHE A 77 -8.78 -10.78 2.63
C PHE A 77 -8.99 -9.99 3.93
N HIS A 78 -9.79 -10.54 4.85
CA HIS A 78 -10.18 -9.86 6.11
C HIS A 78 -8.99 -9.35 6.93
N TRP A 79 -7.88 -10.10 6.94
CA TRP A 79 -6.66 -9.68 7.63
C TRP A 79 -6.03 -8.41 7.02
N ILE A 80 -6.12 -8.22 5.69
CA ILE A 80 -5.59 -7.01 5.04
C ILE A 80 -6.49 -5.83 5.37
N GLU A 81 -7.81 -6.01 5.30
CA GLU A 81 -8.77 -4.95 5.66
C GLU A 81 -8.59 -4.51 7.12
N GLN A 82 -8.35 -5.44 8.04
CA GLN A 82 -8.02 -5.13 9.43
C GLN A 82 -6.69 -4.34 9.53
N SER A 83 -5.64 -4.77 8.83
CA SER A 83 -4.36 -4.05 8.82
C SER A 83 -4.50 -2.64 8.24
N ILE A 84 -5.31 -2.45 7.19
CA ILE A 84 -5.60 -1.12 6.64
C ILE A 84 -6.29 -0.25 7.69
N ALA A 85 -7.30 -0.78 8.39
CA ALA A 85 -8.00 -0.06 9.44
C ALA A 85 -7.06 0.32 10.61
N GLU A 86 -6.13 -0.55 10.99
CA GLU A 86 -5.09 -0.24 11.98
C GLU A 86 -4.14 0.87 11.46
N MET A 87 -3.71 0.80 10.20
CA MET A 87 -2.90 1.85 9.59
C MET A 87 -3.61 3.21 9.54
N ASP A 88 -4.92 3.23 9.30
CA ASP A 88 -5.72 4.47 9.33
C ASP A 88 -5.70 5.12 10.73
N THR A 89 -5.70 4.33 11.80
CA THR A 89 -5.54 4.87 13.17
C THR A 89 -4.18 5.53 13.36
N HIS A 90 -3.11 4.95 12.81
CA HIS A 90 -1.77 5.55 12.83
C HIS A 90 -1.70 6.83 11.99
N LEU A 91 -2.41 6.89 10.86
CA LEU A 91 -2.50 8.09 10.02
C LEU A 91 -3.14 9.27 10.77
N LEU A 92 -4.11 9.03 11.66
CA LEU A 92 -4.69 10.09 12.48
C LEU A 92 -3.63 10.75 13.39
N VAL A 93 -2.74 9.95 13.99
CA VAL A 93 -1.66 10.47 14.84
C VAL A 93 -0.65 11.25 14.01
N LEU A 94 -0.28 10.73 12.84
CA LEU A 94 0.66 11.41 11.93
C LEU A 94 0.08 12.73 11.43
N ARG A 95 -1.22 12.78 11.14
CA ARG A 95 -1.92 14.00 10.74
C ARG A 95 -1.92 15.05 11.84
N GLU A 96 -2.17 14.66 13.09
CA GLU A 96 -2.11 15.60 14.22
C GLU A 96 -0.68 16.14 14.41
N ALA A 97 0.33 15.28 14.29
CA ALA A 97 1.73 15.69 14.35
C ALA A 97 2.11 16.64 13.20
N ALA A 98 1.63 16.38 11.98
CA ALA A 98 1.83 17.22 10.82
C ALA A 98 1.20 18.61 10.99
N LEU A 99 -0.03 18.68 11.52
CA LEU A 99 -0.71 19.95 11.84
C LEU A 99 0.00 20.72 12.94
N SER A 100 0.45 20.04 14.00
CA SER A 100 1.22 20.63 15.10
C SER A 100 2.54 21.24 14.60
N GLN A 101 3.25 20.52 13.73
CA GLN A 101 4.49 21.00 13.12
C GLN A 101 4.26 22.21 12.22
N GLU A 102 3.18 22.20 11.44
CA GLU A 102 2.80 23.35 10.60
C GLU A 102 2.49 24.59 11.45
N ALA A 103 1.71 24.42 12.53
CA ALA A 103 1.38 25.50 13.46
C ALA A 103 2.65 26.09 14.11
N ALA A 104 3.58 25.24 14.58
CA ALA A 104 4.84 25.67 15.16
C ALA A 104 5.70 26.47 14.15
N CYS A 105 5.79 26.01 12.90
CA CYS A 105 6.53 26.71 11.85
C CYS A 105 5.91 28.07 11.51
N ARG A 106 4.56 28.16 11.47
CA ARG A 106 3.87 29.44 11.25
C ARG A 106 4.10 30.44 12.38
N ILE A 107 4.09 29.99 13.64
CA ILE A 107 4.36 30.85 14.80
C ILE A 107 5.81 31.39 14.74
N GLN A 108 6.78 30.54 14.43
CA GLN A 108 8.18 30.97 14.26
C GLN A 108 8.34 32.03 13.18
N ASN A 109 7.66 31.85 12.03
CA ASN A 109 7.71 32.81 10.93
C ASN A 109 6.98 34.14 11.23
N ALA A 110 6.05 34.15 12.18
CA ALA A 110 5.33 35.37 12.59
C ALA A 110 6.08 36.18 13.67
N MET A 111 7.05 35.56 14.36
CA MET A 111 7.88 36.19 15.40
C MET A 111 9.26 36.62 14.90
N ALA A 112 9.63 36.26 13.66
CA ALA A 112 10.86 36.66 12.98
C ALA A 112 10.63 37.89 12.10
#